data_AF-A0A1S1QAE7-F1
#
_entry.id   AF-A0A1S1QAE7-F1
#
_cell.length_a   1.000
_cell.length_b   1.000
_cell.length_c   1.000
_cell.angle_alpha   90.00
_cell.angle_beta   90.00
_cell.angle_gamma   90.00
#
_symmetry.space_group_name_H-M   'P 1'
#
loop_
_entity.id
_entity.type
_entity.pdbx_description
1 polymer ?
#
loop_
_entity_poly.entity_id
_entity_poly.type
_entity_poly.pdbx_seq_one_letter_code
_entity_poly.pdbx_strand_id
1 'polypeptide(L)' 'MATAAARVATARAAVDTASALFELAGTRSALETANLSPFWRDARTHALHYPTRWKLRHLGRWLLHGTPPPRRGLL' A
#
# COMPACT_ATOMS: atom_id res chain seq x y z
N MET A 1 13.74 4.80 9.41
CA MET A 1 13.46 4.01 8.18
C MET A 1 12.32 3.02 8.35
N ALA A 2 12.13 2.48 9.56
CA ALA A 2 11.00 1.61 9.91
C ALA A 2 9.62 2.14 9.44
N THR A 3 9.31 3.42 9.66
CA THR A 3 8.02 4.02 9.25
C THR A 3 7.79 4.01 7.73
N ALA A 4 8.84 4.24 6.93
CA ALA A 4 8.74 4.21 5.48
C ALA A 4 8.51 2.78 4.98
N ALA A 5 9.24 1.80 5.52
CA ALA A 5 9.06 0.39 5.20
C ALA A 5 7.67 -0.11 5.62
N ALA A 6 7.25 0.18 6.86
CA ALA A 6 5.94 -0.18 7.38
C ALA A 6 4.82 0.35 6.49
N ARG A 7 4.88 1.62 6.09
CA ARG A 7 3.86 2.19 5.21
C ARG A 7 3.83 1.55 3.82
N VAL A 8 4.98 1.22 3.24
CA VAL A 8 5.03 0.51 1.96
C VAL A 8 4.39 -0.88 2.10
N ALA A 9 4.71 -1.59 3.18
CA ALA A 9 4.17 -2.92 3.45
C ALA A 9 2.64 -2.87 3.69
N THR A 10 2.16 -1.97 4.54
CA THR A 10 0.73 -1.88 4.86
C THR A 10 -0.10 -1.40 3.68
N ALA A 11 0.39 -0.47 2.85
CA ALA A 11 -0.32 -0.03 1.66
C ALA A 11 -0.50 -1.17 0.64
N ARG A 12 0.51 -2.01 0.45
CA ARG A 12 0.42 -3.20 -0.40
C ARG A 12 -0.55 -4.22 0.19
N ALA A 13 -0.34 -4.58 1.46
CA ALA A 13 -1.18 -5.55 2.15
C ALA A 13 -2.65 -5.14 2.15
N ALA A 14 -2.98 -3.85 2.32
CA ALA A 14 -4.35 -3.37 2.31
C ALA A 14 -5.04 -3.57 0.95
N VAL A 15 -4.36 -3.22 -0.15
CA VAL A 15 -4.91 -3.41 -1.51
C VAL A 15 -5.03 -4.90 -1.84
N ASP A 16 -3.99 -5.68 -1.54
CA ASP A 16 -3.95 -7.11 -1.86
C ASP A 16 -5.01 -7.90 -1.07
N THR A 17 -5.13 -7.63 0.24
CA THR A 17 -6.13 -8.28 1.10
C THR A 17 -7.54 -7.91 0.67
N ALA A 18 -7.81 -6.64 0.35
CA ALA A 18 -9.12 -6.20 -0.10
C ALA A 18 -9.54 -6.84 -1.43
N SER A 19 -8.58 -7.14 -2.31
CA SER A 19 -8.83 -7.92 -3.53
C SER A 19 -9.07 -9.41 -3.22
N ALA A 20 -8.21 -10.02 -2.39
CA ALA A 20 -8.28 -11.44 -2.04
C ALA A 20 -9.61 -11.83 -1.35
N LEU A 21 -10.25 -10.90 -0.65
CA LEU A 21 -11.58 -11.12 -0.05
C LEU A 21 -12.61 -11.62 -1.07
N PHE A 22 -12.58 -11.11 -2.31
CA PHE A 22 -13.53 -11.53 -3.35
C PHE A 22 -13.24 -12.93 -3.88
N GLU A 23 -11.95 -13.27 -4.02
CA GLU A 23 -11.52 -14.60 -4.46
C GLU A 23 -11.91 -15.68 -3.44
N LEU A 24 -11.72 -15.38 -2.15
CA LEU A 24 -12.02 -16.31 -1.05
C LEU A 24 -13.52 -16.48 -0.79
N ALA A 25 -14.30 -15.40 -0.86
CA ALA A 25 -15.72 -15.42 -0.54
C ALA A 25 -16.61 -15.83 -1.74
N GLY A 26 -16.03 -15.97 -2.94
CA GLY A 26 -16.72 -16.41 -4.15
C GLY A 26 -17.66 -15.36 -4.75
N THR A 27 -18.41 -15.72 -5.79
CA THR A 27 -19.17 -14.76 -6.62
C THR A 27 -20.19 -13.90 -5.86
N ARG A 28 -20.78 -14.44 -4.78
CA ARG A 28 -21.76 -13.72 -3.95
C ARG A 28 -21.14 -12.52 -3.20
N SER A 29 -19.83 -12.50 -3.02
CA SER A 29 -19.11 -11.39 -2.39
C SER A 29 -19.16 -10.09 -3.20
N ALA A 30 -19.44 -10.18 -4.51
CA ALA A 30 -19.58 -9.02 -5.39
C ALA A 30 -20.94 -8.30 -5.26
N LEU A 31 -21.89 -8.86 -4.50
CA LEU A 31 -23.17 -8.21 -4.24
C LEU A 31 -22.96 -6.92 -3.44
N GLU A 32 -23.73 -5.89 -3.79
CA GLU A 32 -23.70 -4.62 -3.05
C GLU A 32 -24.03 -4.80 -1.57
N THR A 33 -24.93 -5.73 -1.24
CA THR A 33 -25.31 -6.08 0.13
C THR A 33 -24.15 -6.65 0.97
N ALA A 34 -23.13 -7.23 0.34
CA ALA A 34 -21.92 -7.68 1.04
C ALA A 34 -20.99 -6.51 1.41
N ASN A 35 -21.14 -5.36 0.75
CA ASN A 35 -20.45 -4.10 1.05
C ASN A 35 -18.92 -4.24 1.18
N LEU A 36 -18.30 -5.10 0.37
CA LEU A 36 -16.85 -5.35 0.42
C LEU A 36 -16.04 -4.42 -0.48
N SER A 37 -16.66 -3.89 -1.54
CA SER A 37 -15.95 -3.06 -2.52
C SER A 37 -15.42 -1.72 -2.00
N PRO A 38 -16.01 -1.05 -0.98
CA PRO A 38 -15.42 0.17 -0.41
C PRO A 38 -14.01 -0.04 0.15
N PHE A 39 -13.73 -1.17 0.80
CA PHE A 39 -12.39 -1.44 1.36
C PHE A 39 -11.29 -1.38 0.30
N TRP A 40 -11.55 -1.94 -0.88
CA TRP A 40 -10.60 -1.87 -1.98
C TRP A 40 -10.46 -0.44 -2.52
N ARG A 41 -11.58 0.28 -2.72
CA ARG A 41 -11.57 1.65 -3.25
C ARG A 41 -10.82 2.61 -2.34
N ASP A 42 -11.08 2.53 -1.04
CA ASP A 42 -10.44 3.40 -0.03
C ASP A 42 -8.96 3.07 0.11
N ALA A 43 -8.60 1.78 0.17
CA ALA A 43 -7.21 1.34 0.22
C ALA A 43 -6.44 1.81 -1.03
N ARG A 44 -7.03 1.68 -2.23
CA ARG A 44 -6.44 2.12 -3.50
C ARG A 44 -6.24 3.63 -3.51
N THR A 45 -7.27 4.39 -3.14
CA THR A 45 -7.24 5.85 -3.12
C THR A 45 -6.20 6.36 -2.14
N HIS A 46 -6.19 5.84 -0.92
CA HIS A 46 -5.23 6.23 0.11
C HIS A 46 -3.79 5.83 -0.26
N ALA A 47 -3.58 4.69 -0.90
CA ALA A 47 -2.27 4.25 -1.37
C ALA A 47 -1.69 5.17 -2.47
N LEU A 48 -2.52 5.76 -3.31
CA LEU A 48 -2.08 6.67 -4.38
C LEU A 48 -1.49 7.99 -3.87
N HIS A 49 -1.98 8.51 -2.74
CA HIS A 49 -1.50 9.77 -2.18
C HIS A 49 0.00 9.72 -1.81
N TYR A 50 0.53 8.55 -1.51
CA TYR A 50 1.94 8.38 -1.12
C TYR A 50 2.69 7.54 -2.17
N PRO A 51 3.51 8.15 -3.04
CA PRO A 51 4.21 7.41 -4.09
C PRO A 51 5.19 6.38 -3.50
N THR A 52 4.74 5.12 -3.42
CA THR A 52 5.49 3.98 -2.86
C THR A 52 6.83 3.78 -3.56
N ARG A 53 6.88 4.03 -4.88
CA ARG A 53 8.11 3.94 -5.69
C ARG A 53 9.24 4.82 -5.16
N TRP A 54 8.91 6.04 -4.73
CA TRP A 54 9.90 6.97 -4.18
C TRP A 54 10.46 6.50 -2.84
N LYS A 55 9.58 6.01 -1.96
CA LYS A 55 9.99 5.45 -0.65
C LYS A 55 10.87 4.20 -0.80
N LEU A 56 10.51 3.31 -1.73
CA LEU A 56 11.31 2.11 -2.04
C LEU A 56 12.71 2.47 -2.53
N ARG A 57 12.85 3.49 -3.38
CA ARG A 57 14.15 3.94 -3.86
C ARG A 57 15.05 4.43 -2.73
N HIS A 58 14.49 5.18 -1.78
CA HIS A 58 15.26 5.61 -0.60
C HIS A 58 15.60 4.49 0.35
N LEU A 59 14.65 3.58 0.60
CA LEU A 59 14.92 2.36 1.37
C LEU A 59 16.07 1.57 0.75
N GLY A 60 16.06 1.38 -0.57
CA GLY A 60 17.14 0.70 -1.29
C GLY A 60 18.48 1.41 -1.14
N ARG A 61 18.55 2.73 -1.38
CA ARG A 61 19.81 3.49 -1.20
C ARG A 61 20.33 3.45 0.23
N TRP A 62 19.44 3.52 1.21
CA TRP A 62 19.84 3.44 2.61
C TRP A 62 20.34 2.04 2.98
N LEU A 63 19.67 0.98 2.52
CA LEU A 63 20.07 -0.42 2.76
C LEU A 63 21.39 -0.78 2.07
N LEU A 64 21.61 -0.31 0.84
CA LEU A 64 22.77 -0.69 0.02
C LEU A 64 23.98 0.22 0.22
N HIS A 65 23.76 1.50 0.53
CA HIS A 65 24.82 2.52 0.54
C HIS A 65 24.84 3.38 1.80
N GLY A 66 23.97 3.12 2.79
CA GLY A 66 23.88 3.93 4.01
C GLY A 66 23.39 5.37 3.81
N THR A 67 22.98 5.75 2.58
CA THR A 67 22.59 7.13 2.28
C THR A 67 21.23 7.45 2.94
N PRO A 68 21.15 8.43 3.86
CA PRO A 68 19.89 8.79 4.50
C PRO A 68 18.94 9.45 3.49
N PRO A 69 17.61 9.25 3.63
CA PRO A 69 16.66 9.94 2.78
C PRO A 69 16.60 11.45 3.08
N PRO A 70 16.16 12.25 2.09
CA PRO A 70 15.97 13.68 2.28
C PRO A 70 14.97 13.97 3.40
N ARG A 71 15.23 15.03 4.18
CA ARG A 71 14.39 15.45 5.30
C ARG A 71 12.95 15.80 4.89
N ARG A 72 12.75 16.24 3.64
CA ARG A 72 11.45 16.40 3.00
C ARG A 72 11.31 15.35 1.91
N GLY A 73 10.25 14.55 1.96
CA GLY A 73 10.00 13.44 1.04
C GLY A 73 9.57 13.83 -0.37
N LEU A 74 10.02 14.99 -0.87
CA LEU A 74 9.53 15.61 -2.12
C LEU A 74 10.66 16.16 -3.04
N LEU A 75 11.93 15.81 -2.84
CA LEU A 75 13.00 16.22 -3.74
C LEU A 75 13.82 15.04 -4.23
#